data_AF-A0A7R9Q2B8-F1
#
_entry.id   AF-A0A7R9Q2B8-F1
#
_cell.length_a   1.000
_cell.length_b   1.000
_cell.length_c   1.000
_cell.angle_alpha   90.00
_cell.angle_beta   90.00
_cell.angle_gamma   90.00
#
_symmetry.space_group_name_H-M   'P 1'
#
loop_
_entity.id
_entity.type
_entity.pdbx_description
1 polymer ?
#
loop_
_entity_poly.entity_id
_entity_poly.type
_entity_poly.pdbx_seq_one_letter_code
_entity_poly.pdbx_strand_id
1 'polypeptide(L)'
;MIISMDNSNKPQETNSNTIVFDISKSTNFSLNDGYRTLQRRLKTSGWKVSSNKEEITSEMLSQSTFKHLRKHIQNGGKLFVMLGEGGERKAGTNVNFLLEEYGISINNGHYDNKIDTVVRSAYYKYYHPKEAQIGNGILNRGLLQSANKLQKLNNGENDDTNQIQNISFVY
;
A
#
# COMPACT_ATOMS: atom_id res chain seq x y z
N MET A 1 -6.92 -2.17 -4.12
CA MET A 1 -7.32 -2.56 -2.75
C MET A 1 -7.18 -1.35 -1.85
N ILE A 2 -8.25 -0.99 -1.15
CA ILE A 2 -8.25 0.08 -0.17
C ILE A 2 -8.42 -0.58 1.20
N ILE A 3 -7.47 -0.36 2.10
CA ILE A 3 -7.53 -0.83 3.48
C ILE A 3 -7.84 0.38 4.35
N SER A 4 -8.98 0.32 5.03
CA SER A 4 -9.34 1.32 6.04
C SER A 4 -8.98 0.77 7.41
N MET A 5 -8.18 1.53 8.17
CA MET A 5 -8.02 1.30 9.61
C MET A 5 -8.96 2.25 10.31
N ASP A 6 -9.94 1.68 11.02
CA ASP A 6 -10.94 2.45 11.72
C ASP A 6 -10.45 2.80 13.13
N ASN A 7 -10.57 4.08 13.47
CA ASN A 7 -10.58 4.55 14.85
C ASN A 7 -11.95 5.19 15.04
N SER A 8 -12.88 4.38 15.54
CA SER A 8 -14.31 4.65 15.47
C SER A 8 -14.74 5.95 16.17
N ASN A 9 -15.76 6.58 15.57
CA ASN A 9 -16.40 7.84 15.96
C ASN A 9 -17.27 7.69 17.23
N LYS A 10 -16.67 7.47 18.41
CA LYS A 10 -17.35 7.60 19.70
C LYS A 10 -16.44 8.28 20.73
N PRO A 11 -16.97 9.19 21.57
CA PRO A 11 -16.24 9.63 22.75
C PRO A 11 -16.23 8.46 23.74
N GLN A 12 -15.02 8.06 24.13
CA GLN A 12 -14.64 7.08 25.17
C GLN A 12 -14.32 5.65 24.68
N GLU A 13 -13.03 5.33 24.83
CA GLU A 13 -12.43 4.03 25.11
C GLU A 13 -13.00 2.79 24.42
N THR A 14 -12.37 2.41 23.31
CA THR A 14 -11.82 1.05 23.09
C THR A 14 -11.01 1.10 21.81
N ASN A 15 -9.70 0.87 21.89
CA ASN A 15 -8.86 0.63 20.72
C ASN A 15 -9.33 -0.65 20.02
N SER A 16 -10.37 -0.57 19.19
CA SER A 16 -10.72 -1.70 18.34
C SER A 16 -9.72 -1.73 17.20
N ASN A 17 -8.57 -2.37 17.40
CA ASN A 17 -7.51 -2.61 16.41
C ASN A 17 -8.09 -3.39 15.21
N THR A 18 -8.83 -2.69 14.33
CA THR A 18 -9.60 -3.31 13.24
C THR A 18 -9.09 -2.82 11.91
N ILE A 19 -8.79 -3.77 11.04
CA ILE A 19 -8.37 -3.55 9.66
C ILE A 19 -9.47 -4.08 8.76
N VAL A 20 -10.04 -3.19 7.95
CA VAL A 20 -11.08 -3.53 6.99
C VAL A 20 -10.45 -3.57 5.60
N PHE A 21 -10.53 -4.75 4.96
CA PHE A 21 -10.13 -4.93 3.58
C PHE A 21 -11.33 -4.71 2.68
N ASP A 22 -11.27 -3.70 1.81
CA ASP A 22 -12.24 -3.55 0.75
C ASP A 22 -11.99 -4.60 -0.34
N ILE A 23 -12.95 -5.52 -0.49
CA ILE A 23 -12.95 -6.55 -1.53
C ILE A 23 -14.06 -6.33 -2.56
N SER A 24 -14.77 -5.20 -2.49
CA SER A 24 -15.88 -4.89 -3.41
C SER A 24 -15.45 -4.79 -4.89
N LYS A 25 -14.15 -4.54 -5.15
CA LYS A 25 -13.59 -4.33 -6.49
C LYS A 25 -12.44 -5.28 -6.87
N SER A 26 -11.96 -6.13 -5.96
CA SER A 26 -10.77 -6.96 -6.22
C SER A 26 -11.14 -8.41 -6.53
N THR A 27 -10.98 -8.82 -7.79
CA THR A 27 -11.26 -10.19 -8.24
C THR A 27 -10.10 -11.16 -8.00
N ASN A 28 -8.85 -10.67 -7.93
CA ASN A 28 -7.65 -11.54 -7.92
C ASN A 28 -6.96 -11.70 -6.56
N PHE A 29 -7.30 -10.88 -5.56
CA PHE A 29 -6.71 -10.98 -4.22
C PHE A 29 -7.80 -10.77 -3.17
N SER A 30 -7.99 -11.75 -2.30
CA SER A 30 -8.88 -11.71 -1.14
C SER A 30 -8.12 -12.03 0.14
N LEU A 31 -8.77 -11.92 1.30
CA LEU A 31 -8.15 -12.38 2.55
C LEU A 31 -7.83 -13.88 2.54
N ASN A 32 -8.65 -14.67 1.85
CA ASN A 32 -8.52 -16.13 1.81
C ASN A 32 -7.58 -16.62 0.69
N ASP A 33 -7.35 -15.76 -0.31
CA ASP A 33 -6.55 -16.05 -1.50
C ASP A 33 -5.66 -14.85 -1.87
N GLY A 34 -4.35 -15.04 -1.88
CA GLY A 34 -3.37 -13.97 -2.12
C GLY A 34 -2.92 -13.19 -0.86
N TYR A 35 -3.80 -12.92 0.12
CA TYR A 35 -3.41 -12.25 1.38
C TYR A 35 -3.43 -13.14 2.63
N ARG A 36 -3.55 -14.46 2.50
CA ARG A 36 -3.63 -15.39 3.63
C ARG A 36 -2.50 -15.22 4.65
N THR A 37 -1.26 -15.10 4.16
CA THR A 37 -0.09 -14.91 5.04
C THR A 37 -0.11 -13.55 5.75
N LEU A 38 -0.52 -12.49 5.04
CA LEU A 38 -0.67 -11.15 5.61
C LEU A 38 -1.77 -11.16 6.69
N GLN A 39 -2.94 -11.71 6.39
CA GLN A 39 -4.06 -11.83 7.31
C GLN A 39 -3.65 -12.58 8.59
N ARG A 40 -2.93 -13.70 8.45
CA ARG A 40 -2.42 -14.46 9.60
C ARG A 40 -1.50 -13.61 10.46
N ARG A 41 -0.54 -12.91 9.86
CA ARG A 41 0.41 -12.04 10.59
C ARG A 41 -0.31 -10.92 11.32
N LEU A 42 -1.26 -10.25 10.68
CA LEU A 42 -2.06 -9.19 11.29
C LEU A 42 -2.84 -9.70 12.52
N LYS A 43 -3.50 -10.86 12.39
CA LYS A 43 -4.21 -11.50 13.51
C LYS A 43 -3.27 -11.89 14.65
N THR A 44 -2.10 -12.47 14.34
CA THR A 44 -1.08 -12.81 15.36
C THR A 44 -0.58 -11.57 16.10
N SER A 45 -0.49 -10.41 15.43
CA SER A 45 -0.15 -9.13 16.08
C SER A 45 -1.31 -8.46 16.84
N GLY A 46 -2.44 -9.15 17.03
CA GLY A 46 -3.58 -8.65 17.82
C GLY A 46 -4.59 -7.79 17.06
N TRP A 47 -4.51 -7.72 15.73
CA TRP A 47 -5.49 -6.99 14.92
C TRP A 47 -6.68 -7.87 14.53
N LYS A 48 -7.89 -7.31 14.68
CA LYS A 48 -9.10 -7.84 14.08
C LYS A 48 -9.09 -7.52 12.58
N VAL A 49 -9.23 -8.54 11.74
CA VAL A 49 -9.27 -8.36 10.28
C VAL A 49 -10.64 -8.75 9.77
N SER A 50 -11.32 -7.80 9.10
CA SER A 50 -12.61 -8.00 8.45
C SER A 50 -12.53 -7.66 6.97
N SER A 51 -13.49 -8.17 6.20
CA SER A 51 -13.65 -7.85 4.78
C SER A 51 -14.95 -7.07 4.58
N ASN A 52 -14.90 -5.93 3.90
CA ASN A 52 -16.10 -5.27 3.41
C ASN A 52 -16.51 -5.94 2.08
N LYS A 53 -17.62 -6.68 2.11
CA LYS A 53 -18.21 -7.35 0.93
C LYS A 53 -19.32 -6.55 0.29
N GLU A 54 -19.87 -5.56 0.99
CA GLU A 54 -20.93 -4.73 0.46
C GLU A 54 -20.38 -3.94 -0.72
N GLU A 55 -21.10 -4.00 -1.84
CA GLU A 55 -20.69 -3.34 -3.07
C GLU A 55 -20.65 -1.84 -2.79
N ILE A 56 -19.47 -1.24 -2.95
CA ILE A 56 -19.40 0.19 -3.27
C ILE A 56 -19.93 0.26 -4.70
N THR A 57 -21.26 0.39 -4.81
CA THR A 57 -22.04 0.21 -6.04
C THR A 57 -21.45 0.99 -7.20
N SER A 58 -21.59 0.39 -8.37
CA SER A 58 -20.89 0.62 -9.63
C SER A 58 -21.22 1.93 -10.37
N GLU A 59 -21.43 3.03 -9.67
CA GLU A 59 -21.40 4.40 -10.23
C GLU A 59 -20.12 5.11 -9.76
N MET A 60 -18.97 4.54 -10.14
CA MET A 60 -17.63 4.95 -9.69
C MET A 60 -17.48 5.00 -8.16
N LEU A 61 -16.28 5.30 -7.66
CA LEU A 61 -16.21 5.91 -6.34
C LEU A 61 -16.95 7.25 -6.48
N SER A 62 -18.27 7.24 -6.27
CA SER A 62 -19.09 8.44 -6.43
C SER A 62 -18.55 9.53 -5.50
N GLN A 63 -18.87 10.79 -5.78
CA GLN A 63 -18.51 11.88 -4.86
C GLN A 63 -18.94 11.57 -3.41
N SER A 64 -20.01 10.80 -3.23
CA SER A 64 -20.47 10.35 -1.92
C SER A 64 -19.48 9.39 -1.25
N THR A 65 -18.90 8.41 -1.95
CA THR A 65 -17.91 7.49 -1.39
C THR A 65 -16.64 8.23 -1.01
N PHE A 66 -16.13 9.10 -1.89
CA PHE A 66 -14.97 9.92 -1.57
C PHE A 66 -15.22 10.88 -0.42
N LYS A 67 -16.43 11.44 -0.28
CA LYS A 67 -16.83 12.23 0.89
C LYS A 67 -16.72 11.43 2.19
N HIS A 68 -17.13 10.16 2.20
CA HIS A 68 -16.97 9.30 3.37
C HIS A 68 -15.50 8.99 3.67
N LEU A 69 -14.69 8.69 2.65
CA LEU A 69 -13.25 8.45 2.83
C LEU A 69 -12.51 9.70 3.33
N ARG A 70 -12.83 10.89 2.81
CA ARG A 70 -12.30 12.17 3.31
C ARG A 70 -12.68 12.38 4.76
N LYS A 71 -13.95 12.20 5.12
CA LYS A 71 -14.42 12.32 6.51
C LYS A 71 -13.72 11.31 7.41
N HIS A 72 -13.48 10.09 6.94
CA HIS A 72 -12.75 9.05 7.67
C HIS A 72 -11.32 9.49 7.98
N ILE A 73 -10.59 9.99 6.98
CA ILE A 73 -9.22 10.49 7.13
C ILE A 73 -9.19 11.71 8.06
N GLN A 74 -10.12 12.66 7.90
CA GLN A 74 -10.25 13.85 8.74
C GLN A 74 -10.49 13.51 10.21
N ASN A 75 -11.23 12.44 10.49
CA ASN A 75 -11.47 11.96 11.86
C ASN A 75 -10.31 11.12 12.42
N GLY A 76 -9.18 11.05 11.71
CA GLY A 76 -7.97 10.34 12.15
C GLY A 76 -7.87 8.89 11.70
N GLY A 77 -8.87 8.37 10.97
CA GLY A 77 -8.82 7.07 10.33
C GLY A 77 -7.67 6.97 9.32
N LYS A 78 -7.17 5.75 9.07
CA LYS A 78 -6.06 5.54 8.12
C LYS A 78 -6.53 4.83 6.87
N LEU A 79 -5.92 5.20 5.75
CA LEU A 79 -6.18 4.60 4.46
C LEU A 79 -4.87 4.06 3.88
N PHE A 80 -4.88 2.83 3.40
CA PHE A 80 -3.76 2.23 2.69
C PHE A 80 -4.24 1.69 1.35
N VAL A 81 -3.70 2.25 0.27
CA VAL A 81 -4.17 2.01 -1.11
C VAL A 81 -3.08 1.27 -1.88
N MET A 82 -3.44 0.15 -2.51
CA MET A 82 -2.56 -0.63 -3.39
C MET A 82 -3.21 -0.88 -4.75
N LEU A 83 -2.44 -0.67 -5.82
CA LEU A 83 -2.78 -1.02 -7.20
C LEU A 83 -1.61 -1.78 -7.82
N GLY A 84 -1.91 -2.59 -8.83
CA GLY A 84 -0.90 -3.29 -9.63
C GLY A 84 -0.37 -2.42 -10.78
N GLU A 85 0.41 -3.04 -11.66
CA GLU A 85 0.87 -2.41 -12.90
C GLU A 85 -0.27 -1.87 -13.77
N GLY A 86 0.00 -0.84 -14.56
CA GLY A 86 -1.02 -0.18 -15.38
C GLY A 86 -1.99 0.72 -14.62
N GLY A 87 -1.73 0.92 -13.32
CA GLY A 87 -2.35 1.97 -12.52
C GLY A 87 -3.86 1.89 -12.46
N GLU A 88 -4.49 3.05 -12.36
CA GLU A 88 -5.94 3.13 -12.18
C GLU A 88 -6.71 2.71 -13.45
N ARG A 89 -6.12 2.96 -14.63
CA ARG A 89 -6.68 2.59 -15.93
C ARG A 89 -6.86 1.08 -16.06
N LYS A 90 -5.81 0.29 -15.83
CA LYS A 90 -5.88 -1.18 -15.90
C LYS A 90 -6.76 -1.75 -14.79
N ALA A 91 -6.75 -1.11 -13.62
CA ALA A 91 -7.57 -1.51 -12.48
C ALA A 91 -9.05 -1.11 -12.61
N GLY A 92 -9.43 -0.29 -13.61
CA GLY A 92 -10.81 0.17 -13.79
C GLY A 92 -11.32 0.99 -12.61
N THR A 93 -10.47 1.80 -12.00
CA THR A 93 -10.80 2.65 -10.83
C THR A 93 -10.40 4.09 -11.08
N ASN A 94 -10.95 5.03 -10.31
CA ASN A 94 -10.71 6.46 -10.37
C ASN A 94 -10.07 6.98 -9.06
N VAL A 95 -9.26 6.15 -8.41
CA VAL A 95 -8.71 6.41 -7.08
C VAL A 95 -7.77 7.61 -7.05
N ASN A 96 -7.14 7.99 -8.17
CA ASN A 96 -6.30 9.20 -8.22
C ASN A 96 -7.10 10.47 -7.90
N PHE A 97 -8.41 10.49 -8.17
CA PHE A 97 -9.28 11.61 -7.80
C PHE A 97 -9.23 11.91 -6.28
N LEU A 98 -9.01 10.90 -5.44
CA LEU A 98 -8.78 11.09 -4.01
C LEU A 98 -7.31 11.36 -3.69
N LEU A 99 -6.40 10.59 -4.28
CA LEU A 99 -4.98 10.63 -3.92
C LEU A 99 -4.32 11.98 -4.28
N GLU A 100 -4.73 12.59 -5.40
CA GLU A 100 -4.17 13.85 -5.90
C GLU A 100 -4.43 15.00 -4.91
N GLU A 101 -5.53 14.95 -4.14
CA GLU A 101 -5.82 15.90 -3.05
C GLU A 101 -4.75 15.88 -1.95
N TYR A 102 -4.03 14.77 -1.82
CA TYR A 102 -2.93 14.58 -0.87
C TYR A 102 -1.55 14.64 -1.53
N GLY A 103 -1.47 15.10 -2.79
CA GLY A 103 -0.22 15.20 -3.55
C GLY A 103 0.38 13.85 -3.98
N ILE A 104 -0.45 12.80 -4.06
CA ILE A 104 -0.05 11.45 -4.47
C ILE A 104 -0.80 11.08 -5.74
N SER A 105 -0.15 10.43 -6.70
CA SER A 105 -0.80 9.89 -7.89
C SER A 105 -0.20 8.55 -8.27
N ILE A 106 -1.03 7.64 -8.77
CA ILE A 106 -0.58 6.37 -9.35
C ILE A 106 -0.48 6.56 -10.85
N ASN A 107 0.68 6.23 -11.41
CA ASN A 107 0.96 6.41 -12.83
C ASN A 107 0.02 5.57 -13.69
N ASN A 108 -0.46 6.18 -14.78
CA ASN A 108 -1.50 5.62 -15.64
C ASN A 108 -1.00 5.17 -17.02
N GLY A 109 0.32 5.13 -17.23
CA GLY A 109 0.89 4.89 -18.54
C GLY A 109 1.13 6.17 -19.35
N HIS A 110 2.07 6.10 -20.28
CA HIS A 110 2.51 7.21 -21.12
C HIS A 110 1.50 7.53 -22.25
N TYR A 111 1.71 8.65 -22.96
CA TYR A 111 0.82 9.27 -23.97
C TYR A 111 0.38 8.34 -25.14
N ASP A 112 0.95 7.14 -25.25
CA ASP A 112 0.74 6.14 -26.31
C ASP A 112 -0.07 4.90 -25.84
N ASN A 113 -0.84 5.01 -24.76
CA ASN A 113 -1.55 3.89 -24.11
C ASN A 113 -0.61 2.78 -23.58
N LYS A 114 0.69 3.06 -23.41
CA LYS A 114 1.63 2.10 -22.88
C LYS A 114 1.56 2.07 -21.36
N ILE A 115 1.30 0.88 -20.81
CA ILE A 115 1.23 0.64 -19.37
C ILE A 115 2.63 0.82 -18.75
N ASP A 116 2.73 1.72 -17.78
CA ASP A 116 3.92 1.80 -16.93
C ASP A 116 3.99 0.60 -15.99
N THR A 117 5.15 -0.04 -15.94
CA THR A 117 5.41 -1.20 -15.08
C THR A 117 6.88 -1.20 -14.67
N VAL A 118 7.14 -1.56 -13.42
CA VAL A 118 8.50 -1.69 -12.92
C VAL A 118 9.05 -3.01 -13.41
N VAL A 119 10.17 -2.94 -14.13
CA VAL A 119 10.93 -4.10 -14.58
C VAL A 119 12.35 -4.04 -14.05
N ARG A 120 12.96 -5.19 -13.84
CA ARG A 120 14.38 -5.27 -13.51
C ARG A 120 15.24 -4.70 -14.64
N SER A 121 16.33 -4.02 -14.28
CA SER A 121 17.35 -3.54 -15.22
C SER A 121 18.45 -4.58 -15.47
N ALA A 122 18.63 -5.53 -14.56
CA ALA A 122 19.63 -6.60 -14.66
C ALA A 122 18.97 -7.98 -14.48
N TYR A 123 19.55 -9.00 -15.11
CA TYR A 123 19.06 -10.37 -14.97
C TYR A 123 19.27 -10.89 -13.55
N TYR A 124 18.24 -11.53 -12.99
CA TYR A 124 18.33 -12.29 -11.76
C TYR A 124 17.77 -13.69 -12.00
N LYS A 125 18.52 -14.71 -11.54
CA LYS A 125 18.19 -16.11 -11.80
C LYS A 125 16.80 -16.44 -11.23
N TYR A 126 15.99 -17.11 -12.03
CA TYR A 126 14.64 -17.61 -11.68
C TYR A 126 13.51 -16.59 -11.51
N TYR A 127 13.77 -15.28 -11.52
CA TYR A 127 12.69 -14.30 -11.44
C TYR A 127 12.11 -13.94 -12.82
N HIS A 128 10.86 -13.54 -12.84
CA HIS A 128 10.24 -12.89 -13.99
C HIS A 128 10.73 -11.43 -14.10
N PRO A 129 10.83 -10.80 -15.30
CA PRO A 129 11.27 -9.41 -15.42
C PRO A 129 10.52 -8.38 -14.57
N LYS A 130 9.24 -8.64 -14.25
CA LYS A 130 8.38 -7.80 -13.39
C LYS A 130 8.53 -8.09 -11.89
N GLU A 131 9.30 -9.11 -11.51
CA GLU A 131 9.69 -9.39 -10.14
C GLU A 131 11.02 -8.66 -9.87
N ALA A 132 10.94 -7.33 -9.75
CA ALA A 132 12.11 -6.48 -9.57
C ALA A 132 12.55 -6.46 -8.09
N GLN A 133 13.78 -6.91 -7.83
CA GLN A 133 14.41 -6.74 -6.53
C GLN A 133 14.91 -5.30 -6.38
N ILE A 134 14.51 -4.63 -5.29
CA ILE A 134 14.91 -3.26 -4.98
C ILE A 134 15.84 -3.30 -3.76
N GLY A 135 17.15 -3.17 -3.97
CA GLY A 135 18.15 -3.14 -2.90
C GLY A 135 18.24 -1.77 -2.20
N ASN A 136 18.30 -0.69 -2.98
CA ASN A 136 18.61 0.66 -2.47
C ASN A 136 17.41 1.61 -2.59
N GLY A 137 16.21 1.13 -2.24
CA GLY A 137 14.94 1.88 -2.43
C GLY A 137 14.41 2.63 -1.21
N ILE A 138 15.19 2.72 -0.12
CA ILE A 138 14.73 3.33 1.13
C ILE A 138 15.00 4.84 1.09
N LEU A 139 13.94 5.62 0.87
CA LEU A 139 14.03 7.08 0.87
C LEU A 139 13.99 7.68 2.29
N ASN A 140 13.21 7.09 3.20
CA ASN A 140 13.03 7.58 4.57
C ASN A 140 13.54 6.55 5.60
N ARG A 141 14.53 6.95 6.42
CA ARG A 141 15.14 6.12 7.46
C ARG A 141 14.20 5.77 8.62
N GLY A 142 13.12 6.52 8.82
CA GLY A 142 12.07 6.19 9.80
C GLY A 142 11.48 4.80 9.55
N LEU A 143 11.48 4.32 8.30
CA LEU A 143 11.07 2.95 7.97
C LEU A 143 11.97 1.90 8.65
N LEU A 144 13.29 2.13 8.67
CA LEU A 144 14.25 1.24 9.31
C LEU A 144 14.12 1.24 10.83
N GLN A 145 13.78 2.39 11.41
CA GLN A 145 13.50 2.52 12.84
C GLN A 145 12.26 1.71 13.21
N SER A 146 11.14 1.93 12.50
CA SER A 146 9.88 1.19 12.72
C SER A 146 10.01 -0.31 12.47
N ALA A 147 10.92 -0.72 11.58
CA ALA A 147 11.20 -2.13 11.33
C ALA A 147 12.17 -2.77 12.35
N ASN A 148 12.62 -2.03 13.37
CA ASN A 148 13.67 -2.45 14.32
C ASN A 148 14.98 -2.89 13.65
N LYS A 149 15.27 -2.37 12.45
CA LYS A 149 16.47 -2.71 11.67
C LYS A 149 17.60 -1.71 11.88
N LEU A 150 17.32 -0.52 12.42
CA LEU A 150 18.35 0.49 12.67
C LEU A 150 19.35 0.09 13.77
N GLN A 151 18.92 -0.68 14.77
CA GLN A 151 19.82 -1.16 15.83
C GLN A 151 20.89 -2.13 15.29
N LYS A 152 20.57 -2.88 14.24
CA LYS A 152 21.51 -3.81 13.59
C LYS A 152 22.58 -3.07 12.76
N LEU A 153 22.32 -1.84 12.33
CA LEU A 153 23.27 -1.01 11.58
C LEU A 153 24.37 -0.41 12.48
N ASN A 154 24.03 -0.07 13.73
CA ASN A 154 24.98 0.56 14.66
C ASN A 154 25.96 -0.43 15.29
N ASN A 155 25.65 -1.74 15.29
CA ASN A 155 26.47 -2.76 15.93
C ASN A 155 27.53 -3.39 15.01
N GLY A 156 27.76 -2.82 13.81
CA GLY A 156 28.90 -3.18 12.94
C GLY A 156 28.90 -4.59 12.34
N GLU A 157 27.94 -5.44 12.68
CA GLU A 157 27.79 -6.77 12.09
C GLU A 157 26.99 -6.66 10.78
N ASN A 158 27.70 -6.54 9.64
CA ASN A 158 27.40 -7.10 8.30
C ASN A 158 27.94 -6.19 7.16
N ASP A 159 28.64 -6.81 6.19
CA ASP A 159 29.14 -6.19 4.94
C ASP A 159 28.03 -5.60 4.03
N ASP A 160 26.76 -5.89 4.30
CA ASP A 160 25.59 -5.39 3.55
C ASP A 160 25.22 -3.93 3.87
N THR A 161 25.89 -3.30 4.84
CA THR A 161 25.63 -1.92 5.27
C THR A 161 25.88 -0.86 4.18
N ASN A 162 26.70 -1.17 3.18
CA ASN A 162 26.98 -0.28 2.04
C ASN A 162 25.79 -0.14 1.07
N GLN A 163 24.79 -1.03 1.08
CA GLN A 163 23.62 -0.90 0.19
C GLN A 163 22.55 0.07 0.73
N ILE A 164 22.58 0.36 2.03
CA ILE A 164 21.59 1.26 2.67
C ILE A 164 22.08 2.73 2.65
N GLN A 165 23.37 2.94 2.38
CA GLN A 165 23.98 4.27 2.31
C GLN A 165 24.39 4.63 0.88
N ASN A 166 23.45 5.13 0.07
CA ASN A 166 23.70 6.27 -0.82
C ASN A 166 22.43 6.69 -1.56
N ILE A 167 21.88 7.85 -1.19
CA ILE A 167 21.14 8.68 -2.13
C ILE A 167 22.12 9.80 -2.53
N SER A 168 23.03 9.50 -3.47
CA SER A 168 23.79 10.54 -4.15
C SER A 168 22.89 11.09 -5.27
N PHE A 169 22.25 12.23 -5.03
CA PHE A 169 21.62 12.99 -6.11
C PHE A 169 22.75 13.50 -7.02
N VAL A 170 22.87 12.92 -8.22
CA VAL A 170 23.64 13.53 -9.29
C VAL A 170 22.66 14.45 -10.01
N TYR A 171 22.84 15.77 -9.81
CA TYR A 171 22.20 16.80 -10.62
C TYR A 171 22.95 16.93 -11.95
#